data_AF-A0A0F9BBV8-F1
#
_entry.id   AF-A0A0F9BBV8-F1
#
_cell.length_a   1.000
_cell.length_b   1.000
_cell.length_c   1.000
_cell.angle_alpha   90.00
_cell.angle_beta   90.00
_cell.angle_gamma   90.00
#
_symmetry.space_group_name_H-M   'P 1'
#
loop_
_entity.id
_entity.type
_entity.pdbx_description
1 polymer ?
#
loop_
_entity_poly.entity_id
_entity_poly.type
_entity_poly.pdbx_seq_one_letter_code
_entity_poly.pdbx_strand_id
1 'polypeptide(L)'
;METSQSKWMSDLSETLANRRLNHIVVPGSHDSGARLINWSINPSLGDTIYQKVYNLAQHCKFVKNIIAAWTLTQELTVYDQLLLGIRNFDLRLACINDIFYLAHTYICDQFETVLSDIVNFLRDYPNEVIFLQFRSDYENRATMTREGNDKVLDRLYTVLGSYFIPRPADKRFPTLGEVLSGKDRVVLYYDGSHSERDYVWNERYLHDGWTTTTIVNKKLA
;
A
#
# COMPACT_ATOMS: atom_id res chain seq x y z
N MET A 1 -4.60 27.19 15.44
CA MET A 1 -3.38 26.36 15.50
C MET A 1 -3.05 25.96 14.08
N GLU A 2 -1.79 26.14 13.67
CA GLU A 2 -1.31 25.70 12.36
C GLU A 2 -1.15 24.17 12.41
N THR A 3 -1.92 23.46 11.60
CA THR A 3 -1.88 21.99 11.54
C THR A 3 -0.63 21.54 10.80
N SER A 4 0.17 20.66 11.40
CA SER A 4 1.29 20.05 10.70
C SER A 4 0.81 18.89 9.82
N GLN A 5 1.26 18.82 8.57
CA GLN A 5 0.95 17.71 7.66
C GLN A 5 1.35 16.35 8.24
N SER A 6 2.46 16.30 8.97
CA SER A 6 2.98 15.05 9.53
C SER A 6 2.13 14.47 10.67
N LYS A 7 1.24 15.26 11.28
CA LYS A 7 0.46 14.86 12.47
C LYS A 7 -0.97 15.43 12.46
N TRP A 8 -1.56 15.56 11.27
CA TRP A 8 -2.82 16.27 11.09
C TRP A 8 -3.99 15.58 11.80
N MET A 9 -3.98 14.25 11.94
CA MET A 9 -5.05 13.54 12.67
C MET A 9 -5.00 13.84 14.17
N SER A 10 -3.78 13.89 14.73
CA SER A 10 -3.56 14.29 16.12
C SER A 10 -3.96 15.74 16.36
N ASP A 11 -3.52 16.67 15.49
CA ASP A 11 -3.80 18.10 15.63
C ASP A 11 -5.31 18.40 15.48
N LEU A 12 -6.04 17.61 14.69
CA LEU A 12 -7.49 17.72 14.49
C LEU A 12 -8.32 16.78 15.37
N SER A 13 -7.70 16.10 16.34
CA SER A 13 -8.35 15.05 17.14
C SER A 13 -9.61 15.54 17.86
N GLU A 14 -9.61 16.76 18.41
CA GLU A 14 -10.81 17.34 19.06
C GLU A 14 -12.02 17.45 18.10
N THR A 15 -11.75 17.71 16.82
CA THR A 15 -12.80 17.84 15.79
C THR A 15 -13.21 16.48 15.22
N LEU A 16 -12.24 15.57 15.08
CA LEU A 16 -12.41 14.30 14.37
C LEU A 16 -12.69 13.10 15.29
N ALA A 17 -12.51 13.21 16.61
CA ALA A 17 -12.59 12.08 17.55
C ALA A 17 -13.89 11.27 17.44
N ASN A 18 -15.02 11.93 17.22
CA ASN A 18 -16.33 11.27 17.11
C ASN A 18 -16.67 10.81 15.68
N ARG A 19 -15.81 11.10 14.69
CA ARG A 19 -15.99 10.65 13.30
C ARG A 19 -15.47 9.23 13.17
N ARG A 20 -16.27 8.36 12.54
CA ARG A 20 -15.83 7.02 12.10
C ARG A 20 -14.71 7.18 11.07
N LEU A 21 -13.74 6.29 11.10
CA LEU A 21 -12.61 6.33 10.17
C LEU A 21 -13.06 6.39 8.70
N ASN A 22 -14.11 5.65 8.32
CA ASN A 22 -14.68 5.65 6.97
C ASN A 22 -15.47 6.93 6.61
N HIS A 23 -15.59 7.89 7.53
CA HIS A 23 -16.19 9.22 7.29
C HIS A 23 -15.17 10.34 7.34
N ILE A 24 -13.88 10.03 7.51
CA ILE A 24 -12.79 11.00 7.47
C ILE A 24 -12.24 11.00 6.04
N VAL A 25 -12.04 12.19 5.47
CA VAL A 25 -11.36 12.33 4.18
C VAL A 25 -9.86 12.14 4.44
N VAL A 26 -9.30 11.09 3.84
CA VAL A 26 -7.91 10.71 4.03
C VAL A 26 -7.17 10.83 2.69
N PRO A 27 -6.11 11.65 2.58
CA PRO A 27 -5.33 11.73 1.37
C PRO A 27 -4.54 10.42 1.15
N GLY A 28 -4.51 9.97 -0.10
CA GLY A 28 -3.86 8.72 -0.50
C GLY A 28 -2.97 8.87 -1.72
N SER A 29 -2.05 7.92 -1.89
CA SER A 29 -1.21 7.80 -3.08
C SER A 29 -1.46 6.48 -3.81
N HIS A 30 -1.39 6.54 -5.14
CA HIS A 30 -1.60 5.41 -6.05
C HIS A 30 -0.24 4.83 -6.46
N ASP A 31 -0.14 3.49 -6.48
CA ASP A 31 1.12 2.76 -6.68
C ASP A 31 2.26 3.33 -5.83
N SER A 32 1.98 3.53 -4.55
CA SER A 32 2.74 4.37 -3.61
C SER A 32 4.22 4.00 -3.45
N GLY A 33 4.56 2.74 -3.72
CA GLY A 33 5.94 2.23 -3.66
C GLY A 33 6.73 2.36 -4.97
N ALA A 34 6.11 2.84 -6.06
CA ALA A 34 6.73 2.95 -7.38
C ALA A 34 7.51 4.26 -7.55
N ARG A 35 8.51 4.49 -6.68
CA ARG A 35 9.39 5.68 -6.73
C ARG A 35 10.67 5.48 -7.56
N LEU A 36 11.12 4.24 -7.69
CA LEU A 36 12.32 3.86 -8.43
C LEU A 36 12.11 2.51 -9.07
N ILE A 37 12.84 2.28 -10.17
CA ILE A 37 12.90 0.97 -10.83
C ILE A 37 14.20 0.29 -10.45
N ASN A 38 14.10 -0.97 -10.02
CA ASN A 38 15.26 -1.81 -9.77
C ASN A 38 15.71 -2.50 -11.06
N TRP A 39 16.58 -1.84 -11.81
CA TRP A 39 17.13 -2.33 -13.08
C TRP A 39 18.00 -3.59 -12.97
N SER A 40 18.34 -4.01 -11.75
CA SER A 40 19.13 -5.23 -11.51
C SER A 40 18.26 -6.48 -11.38
N ILE A 41 16.94 -6.33 -11.26
CA ILE A 41 16.01 -7.45 -11.08
C ILE A 41 15.20 -7.63 -12.35
N ASN A 42 15.32 -8.79 -12.98
CA ASN A 42 14.49 -9.15 -14.12
C ASN A 42 13.06 -9.49 -13.63
N PRO A 43 12.02 -8.78 -14.11
CA PRO A 43 10.65 -8.98 -13.63
C PRO A 43 10.05 -10.35 -14.00
N SER A 44 10.70 -11.15 -14.85
CA SER A 44 10.26 -12.51 -15.21
C SER A 44 8.85 -12.56 -15.83
N LEU A 45 8.53 -11.59 -16.69
CA LEU A 45 7.19 -11.39 -17.28
C LEU A 45 6.89 -12.31 -18.49
N GLY A 46 7.60 -13.43 -18.63
CA GLY A 46 7.40 -14.36 -19.75
C GLY A 46 7.60 -13.75 -21.15
N ASP A 47 6.86 -14.24 -22.16
CA ASP A 47 6.92 -13.73 -23.54
C ASP A 47 5.97 -12.53 -23.78
N THR A 48 6.02 -11.53 -22.89
CA THR A 48 5.22 -10.31 -23.01
C THR A 48 5.96 -9.19 -23.72
N ILE A 49 5.20 -8.18 -24.21
CA ILE A 49 5.81 -6.94 -24.71
C ILE A 49 6.64 -6.25 -23.63
N TYR A 50 6.19 -6.29 -22.37
CA TYR A 50 6.90 -5.68 -21.25
C TYR A 50 8.27 -6.32 -21.02
N GLN A 51 8.38 -7.65 -21.12
CA GLN A 51 9.68 -8.34 -21.04
C GLN A 51 10.60 -7.96 -22.21
N LYS A 52 10.07 -7.90 -23.44
CA LYS A 52 10.84 -7.51 -24.64
C LYS A 52 11.38 -6.08 -24.50
N VAL A 53 10.54 -5.15 -24.05
CA VAL A 53 10.91 -3.76 -23.80
C VAL A 53 11.94 -3.66 -22.67
N TYR A 54 11.81 -4.44 -21.60
CA TYR A 54 12.81 -4.51 -20.53
C TYR A 54 14.18 -4.96 -21.03
N ASN A 55 14.22 -6.03 -21.82
CA ASN A 55 15.46 -6.56 -22.38
C ASN A 55 16.14 -5.52 -23.27
N LEU A 56 15.38 -4.78 -24.08
CA LEU A 56 15.91 -3.67 -24.88
C LEU A 56 16.44 -2.52 -24.00
N ALA A 57 15.75 -2.21 -22.90
CA ALA A 57 16.16 -1.16 -21.97
C ALA A 57 17.51 -1.43 -21.30
N GLN A 58 17.92 -2.71 -21.15
CA GLN A 58 19.24 -3.06 -20.64
C GLN A 58 20.38 -2.52 -21.50
N HIS A 59 20.12 -2.28 -22.79
CA HIS A 59 21.10 -1.79 -23.75
C HIS A 59 20.82 -0.36 -24.25
N CYS A 60 19.71 0.26 -23.85
CA CYS A 60 19.28 1.56 -24.37
C CYS A 60 18.68 2.46 -23.29
N LYS A 61 19.39 3.54 -22.94
CA LYS A 61 18.95 4.54 -21.94
C LYS A 61 17.64 5.22 -22.34
N PHE A 62 17.41 5.46 -23.63
CA PHE A 62 16.16 6.05 -24.10
C PHE A 62 14.95 5.16 -23.74
N VAL A 63 15.09 3.84 -23.88
CA VAL A 63 14.03 2.89 -23.53
C VAL A 63 13.85 2.81 -22.01
N LYS A 64 14.91 2.97 -21.21
CA LYS A 64 14.76 3.11 -19.74
C LYS A 64 13.87 4.29 -19.36
N ASN A 65 13.98 5.42 -20.05
CA ASN A 65 13.13 6.59 -19.79
C ASN A 65 11.66 6.32 -20.14
N ILE A 66 11.40 5.54 -21.21
CA ILE A 66 10.03 5.12 -21.56
C ILE A 66 9.43 4.26 -20.46
N ILE A 67 10.17 3.24 -20.00
CA ILE A 67 9.73 2.38 -18.89
C ILE A 67 9.49 3.21 -17.62
N ALA A 68 10.39 4.16 -17.30
CA ALA A 68 10.22 5.03 -16.14
C ALA A 68 8.90 5.82 -16.21
N ALA A 69 8.53 6.33 -17.38
CA ALA A 69 7.26 7.04 -17.58
C ALA A 69 6.01 6.14 -17.47
N TRP A 70 6.15 4.82 -17.63
CA TRP A 70 5.06 3.86 -17.44
C TRP A 70 4.95 3.36 -16.01
N THR A 71 6.08 3.25 -15.30
CA THR A 71 6.15 2.63 -13.96
C THR A 71 6.05 3.63 -12.83
N LEU A 72 6.76 4.76 -12.90
CA LEU A 72 6.92 5.64 -11.75
C LEU A 72 5.67 6.49 -11.55
N THR A 73 5.10 6.43 -10.35
CA THR A 73 3.94 7.24 -9.94
C THR A 73 4.27 8.18 -8.78
N GLN A 74 5.38 7.93 -8.09
CA GLN A 74 5.83 8.70 -6.93
C GLN A 74 7.29 9.12 -7.13
N GLU A 75 7.70 10.19 -6.44
CA GLU A 75 9.11 10.60 -6.35
C GLU A 75 9.69 10.36 -4.95
N LEU A 76 8.82 10.17 -3.96
CA LEU A 76 9.13 10.17 -2.54
C LEU A 76 9.07 8.76 -1.93
N THR A 77 9.81 8.55 -0.85
CA THR A 77 9.68 7.35 0.00
C THR A 77 8.30 7.30 0.66
N VAL A 78 7.92 6.14 1.21
CA VAL A 78 6.66 6.04 1.95
C VAL A 78 6.72 6.91 3.21
N TYR A 79 7.88 6.97 3.87
CA TYR A 79 8.10 7.86 5.02
C TYR A 79 7.88 9.34 4.66
N ASP A 80 8.47 9.81 3.56
CA ASP A 80 8.31 11.20 3.12
C ASP A 80 6.86 11.51 2.69
N GLN A 81 6.17 10.57 2.04
CA GLN A 81 4.73 10.71 1.76
C GLN A 81 3.91 10.84 3.06
N LEU A 82 4.23 10.07 4.09
CA LEU A 82 3.61 10.18 5.42
C LEU A 82 3.88 11.55 6.06
N LEU A 83 5.09 12.11 5.94
CA LEU A 83 5.40 13.46 6.44
C LEU A 83 4.58 14.55 5.75
N LEU A 84 4.23 14.36 4.47
CA LEU A 84 3.34 15.25 3.71
C LEU A 84 1.84 15.00 3.95
N GLY A 85 1.50 14.11 4.88
CA GLY A 85 0.13 13.89 5.34
C GLY A 85 -0.63 12.78 4.64
N ILE A 86 -0.03 12.08 3.66
CA ILE A 86 -0.61 10.88 3.05
C ILE A 86 -0.82 9.82 4.12
N ARG A 87 -1.98 9.16 4.15
CA ARG A 87 -2.30 8.10 5.11
C ARG A 87 -2.94 6.88 4.46
N ASN A 88 -3.19 6.90 3.15
CA ASN A 88 -3.73 5.75 2.43
C ASN A 88 -2.79 5.35 1.29
N PHE A 89 -2.32 4.11 1.29
CA PHE A 89 -1.27 3.64 0.38
C PHE A 89 -1.76 2.43 -0.42
N ASP A 90 -1.76 2.53 -1.76
CA ASP A 90 -1.84 1.38 -2.69
C ASP A 90 -0.43 0.80 -2.88
N LEU A 91 -0.21 -0.45 -2.47
CA LEU A 91 1.10 -1.13 -2.47
C LEU A 91 0.96 -2.47 -3.22
N ARG A 92 1.57 -2.54 -4.40
CA ARG A 92 1.48 -3.71 -5.28
C ARG A 92 2.75 -4.54 -5.23
N LEU A 93 2.58 -5.85 -5.10
CA LEU A 93 3.66 -6.78 -4.79
C LEU A 93 4.00 -7.70 -5.97
N ALA A 94 5.28 -8.01 -6.06
CA ALA A 94 5.84 -9.07 -6.88
C ALA A 94 6.80 -9.92 -6.03
N CYS A 95 6.98 -11.20 -6.38
CA CYS A 95 7.94 -12.09 -5.74
C CYS A 95 8.98 -12.57 -6.75
N ILE A 96 10.26 -12.30 -6.51
CA ILE A 96 11.35 -12.74 -7.38
C ILE A 96 12.36 -13.50 -6.53
N ASN A 97 12.57 -14.78 -6.82
CA ASN A 97 13.47 -15.66 -6.07
C ASN A 97 13.21 -15.63 -4.56
N ASP A 98 11.94 -15.80 -4.16
CA ASP A 98 11.47 -15.75 -2.76
C ASP A 98 11.69 -14.41 -2.02
N ILE A 99 12.00 -13.33 -2.76
CA ILE A 99 12.11 -11.97 -2.21
C ILE A 99 10.93 -11.13 -2.73
N PHE A 100 10.26 -10.43 -1.81
CA PHE A 100 9.14 -9.56 -2.13
C PHE A 100 9.59 -8.13 -2.46
N TYR A 101 9.02 -7.61 -3.54
CA TYR A 101 9.25 -6.26 -4.04
C TYR A 101 7.94 -5.54 -4.25
N LEU A 102 8.01 -4.22 -4.26
CA LEU A 102 6.98 -3.38 -4.83
C LEU A 102 7.11 -3.45 -6.35
N ALA A 103 6.00 -3.36 -7.07
CA ALA A 103 6.01 -3.39 -8.52
C ALA A 103 4.86 -2.58 -9.11
N HIS A 104 5.13 -1.96 -10.26
CA HIS A 104 4.09 -1.41 -11.13
C HIS A 104 4.50 -1.75 -12.57
N THR A 105 4.06 -2.92 -13.02
CA THR A 105 4.59 -3.66 -14.19
C THR A 105 6.04 -4.13 -14.02
N TYR A 106 6.95 -3.21 -13.70
CA TYR A 106 8.37 -3.48 -13.48
C TYR A 106 8.71 -3.44 -11.99
N ILE A 107 9.78 -4.13 -11.60
CA ILE A 107 10.21 -4.24 -10.20
C ILE A 107 10.73 -2.90 -9.68
N CYS A 108 10.23 -2.49 -8.52
CA CYS A 108 10.54 -1.24 -7.85
C CYS A 108 11.37 -1.50 -6.58
N ASP A 109 11.03 -0.82 -5.48
CA ASP A 109 11.73 -0.94 -4.20
C ASP A 109 11.46 -2.30 -3.52
N GLN A 110 12.25 -2.65 -2.51
CA GLN A 110 12.00 -3.84 -1.70
C GLN A 110 10.82 -3.61 -0.75
N PHE A 111 10.05 -4.68 -0.53
CA PHE A 111 8.94 -4.68 0.42
C PHE A 111 9.39 -4.26 1.83
N GLU A 112 10.57 -4.70 2.26
CA GLU A 112 11.16 -4.36 3.56
C GLU A 112 11.42 -2.86 3.75
N THR A 113 11.76 -2.13 2.68
CA THR A 113 11.95 -0.67 2.73
C THR A 113 10.68 0.02 3.21
N VAL A 114 9.53 -0.36 2.62
CA VAL A 114 8.22 0.21 2.96
C VAL A 114 7.81 -0.14 4.40
N LEU A 115 8.10 -1.36 4.86
CA LEU A 115 7.84 -1.73 6.25
C LEU A 115 8.65 -0.89 7.24
N SER A 116 9.93 -0.65 6.94
CA SER A 116 10.79 0.21 7.78
C SER A 116 10.27 1.64 7.83
N ASP A 117 9.89 2.20 6.68
CA ASP A 117 9.30 3.54 6.59
C ASP A 117 8.05 3.69 7.47
N ILE A 118 7.12 2.73 7.39
CA ILE A 118 5.87 2.74 8.17
C ILE A 118 6.16 2.64 9.67
N VAL A 119 7.05 1.73 10.10
CA VAL A 119 7.41 1.56 11.51
C VAL A 119 8.06 2.83 12.07
N ASN A 120 8.99 3.43 11.32
CA ASN A 120 9.65 4.66 11.73
C ASN A 120 8.62 5.77 11.92
N PHE A 121 7.70 5.94 10.97
CA PHE A 121 6.67 6.96 11.08
C PHE A 121 5.72 6.74 12.26
N LEU A 122 5.25 5.50 12.49
CA LEU A 122 4.35 5.18 13.61
C LEU A 122 5.02 5.40 14.97
N ARG A 123 6.35 5.19 15.07
CA ARG A 123 7.12 5.52 16.26
C ARG A 123 7.19 7.02 16.49
N ASP A 124 7.44 7.80 15.43
CA ASP A 124 7.65 9.24 15.52
C ASP A 124 6.32 10.00 15.69
N TYR A 125 5.21 9.45 15.17
CA TYR A 125 3.87 10.03 15.15
C TYR A 125 2.80 9.02 15.66
N PRO A 126 2.81 8.69 16.97
CA PRO A 126 2.00 7.61 17.53
C PRO A 126 0.49 7.92 17.62
N ASN A 127 0.01 9.05 17.11
CA ASN A 127 -1.40 9.45 17.09
C ASN A 127 -1.96 9.58 15.66
N GLU A 128 -1.31 8.94 14.69
CA GLU A 128 -1.74 8.94 13.29
C GLU A 128 -2.21 7.54 12.87
N VAL A 129 -3.25 7.48 12.04
CA VAL A 129 -3.82 6.23 11.53
C VAL A 129 -3.47 6.06 10.06
N ILE A 130 -2.92 4.89 9.70
CA ILE A 130 -2.48 4.56 8.34
C ILE A 130 -3.36 3.45 7.77
N PHE A 131 -3.73 3.59 6.51
CA PHE A 131 -4.46 2.62 5.70
C PHE A 131 -3.49 2.03 4.69
N LEU A 132 -3.24 0.73 4.79
CA LEU A 132 -2.33 0.02 3.90
C LEU A 132 -3.15 -0.93 3.04
N GLN A 133 -3.06 -0.78 1.73
CA GLN A 133 -3.70 -1.67 0.77
C GLN A 133 -2.63 -2.45 0.04
N PHE A 134 -2.49 -3.73 0.35
CA PHE A 134 -1.60 -4.63 -0.35
C PHE A 134 -2.36 -5.48 -1.36
N ARG A 135 -1.75 -5.70 -2.52
CA ARG A 135 -2.27 -6.60 -3.57
C ARG A 135 -1.14 -7.09 -4.45
N SER A 136 -1.42 -8.10 -5.27
CA SER A 136 -0.47 -8.50 -6.32
C SER A 136 -0.45 -7.47 -7.44
N ASP A 137 0.73 -7.10 -7.94
CA ASP A 137 0.82 -6.35 -9.20
C ASP A 137 0.28 -7.21 -10.35
N TYR A 138 -0.43 -6.59 -11.29
CA TYR A 138 -1.11 -7.29 -12.37
C TYR A 138 -0.14 -8.10 -13.24
N GLU A 139 0.91 -7.48 -13.78
CA GLU A 139 1.83 -8.18 -14.68
C GLU A 139 2.66 -9.24 -13.94
N ASN A 140 2.94 -9.01 -12.67
CA ASN A 140 3.72 -9.92 -11.82
C ASN A 140 2.84 -10.90 -11.02
N ARG A 141 1.52 -10.92 -11.18
CA ARG A 141 0.58 -11.68 -10.32
C ARG A 141 0.88 -13.18 -10.24
N ALA A 142 1.43 -13.76 -11.31
CA ALA A 142 1.80 -15.17 -11.35
C ALA A 142 2.92 -15.52 -10.36
N THR A 143 3.72 -14.54 -9.94
CA THR A 143 4.77 -14.71 -8.94
C THR A 143 4.23 -14.75 -7.51
N MET A 144 3.04 -14.19 -7.28
CA MET A 144 2.41 -14.11 -5.97
C MET A 144 1.52 -15.33 -5.73
N THR A 145 2.13 -16.46 -5.36
CA THR A 145 1.41 -17.68 -5.00
C THR A 145 0.62 -17.52 -3.69
N ARG A 146 -0.29 -18.45 -3.40
CA ARG A 146 -1.00 -18.47 -2.10
C ARG A 146 -0.02 -18.50 -0.91
N GLU A 147 1.00 -19.36 -0.98
CA GLU A 147 2.06 -19.44 0.03
C GLU A 147 2.86 -18.13 0.11
N GLY A 148 3.15 -17.50 -1.03
CA GLY A 148 3.79 -16.18 -1.07
C GLY A 148 2.96 -15.11 -0.36
N ASN A 149 1.65 -15.07 -0.60
CA ASN A 149 0.74 -14.16 0.10
C ASN A 149 0.69 -14.43 1.62
N ASP A 150 0.70 -15.69 2.04
CA ASP A 150 0.77 -16.05 3.46
C ASP A 150 2.10 -15.60 4.10
N LYS A 151 3.24 -15.77 3.41
CA LYS A 151 4.54 -15.25 3.85
C LYS A 151 4.54 -13.73 4.01
N VAL A 152 3.91 -12.99 3.10
CA VAL A 152 3.76 -11.54 3.23
C VAL A 152 2.92 -11.17 4.45
N LEU A 153 1.77 -11.83 4.64
CA LEU A 153 0.91 -11.58 5.81
C LEU A 153 1.61 -11.90 7.14
N ASP A 154 2.36 -12.99 7.20
CA ASP A 154 3.14 -13.35 8.38
C ASP A 154 4.26 -12.33 8.65
N ARG A 155 4.90 -11.82 7.59
CA ARG A 155 5.90 -10.76 7.69
C ARG A 155 5.28 -9.44 8.16
N LEU A 156 4.13 -9.06 7.60
CA LEU A 156 3.35 -7.89 8.03
C LEU A 156 2.98 -7.99 9.51
N TYR A 157 2.50 -9.14 9.97
CA TYR A 157 2.17 -9.35 11.38
C TYR A 157 3.40 -9.29 12.30
N THR A 158 4.51 -9.87 11.86
CA THR A 158 5.78 -9.83 12.62
C THR A 158 6.23 -8.39 12.87
N VAL A 159 6.05 -7.49 11.89
CA VAL A 159 6.56 -6.11 11.95
C VAL A 159 5.52 -5.12 12.50
N LEU A 160 4.26 -5.25 12.09
CA LEU A 160 3.19 -4.29 12.34
C LEU A 160 2.05 -4.84 13.20
N GLY A 161 2.13 -6.10 13.65
CA GLY A 161 1.03 -6.79 14.35
C GLY A 161 0.51 -6.04 15.58
N SER A 162 1.39 -5.37 16.33
CA SER A 162 1.01 -4.56 17.50
C SER A 162 0.31 -3.24 17.16
N TYR A 163 0.27 -2.87 15.88
CA TYR A 163 -0.40 -1.66 15.39
C TYR A 163 -1.67 -1.98 14.64
N PHE A 164 -2.01 -3.24 14.34
CA PHE A 164 -3.18 -3.51 13.52
C PHE A 164 -4.47 -3.22 14.26
N ILE A 165 -5.34 -2.45 13.60
CA ILE A 165 -6.71 -2.26 14.01
C ILE A 165 -7.48 -3.50 13.57
N PRO A 166 -7.95 -4.35 14.49
CA PRO A 166 -8.66 -5.57 14.13
C PRO A 166 -9.95 -5.24 13.40
N ARG A 167 -10.35 -6.13 12.51
CA ARG A 167 -11.61 -6.02 11.79
C ARG A 167 -12.78 -6.11 12.78
N PRO A 168 -13.71 -5.14 12.78
CA PRO A 168 -14.82 -5.12 13.72
C PRO A 168 -15.83 -6.23 13.37
N ALA A 169 -16.19 -7.05 14.37
CA ALA A 169 -17.15 -8.15 14.21
C ALA A 169 -18.55 -7.66 13.79
N ASP A 170 -18.94 -6.47 14.24
CA ASP A 170 -20.22 -5.81 13.96
C ASP A 170 -20.21 -4.97 12.66
N LYS A 171 -19.11 -5.01 11.90
CA LYS A 171 -18.86 -4.20 10.69
C LYS A 171 -18.86 -2.69 10.92
N ARG A 172 -18.85 -2.23 12.17
CA ARG A 172 -18.82 -0.81 12.48
C ARG A 172 -17.37 -0.33 12.49
N PHE A 173 -17.02 0.56 11.55
CA PHE A 173 -15.74 1.25 11.61
C PHE A 173 -15.60 2.00 12.94
N PRO A 174 -14.45 1.86 13.63
CA PRO A 174 -14.21 2.61 14.85
C PRO A 174 -14.11 4.11 14.55
N THR A 175 -14.36 4.94 15.56
CA THR A 175 -14.08 6.37 15.49
C THR A 175 -12.59 6.64 15.67
N LEU A 176 -12.13 7.82 15.21
CA LEU A 176 -10.75 8.22 15.45
C LEU A 176 -10.43 8.23 16.95
N GLY A 177 -11.34 8.74 17.79
CA GLY A 177 -11.14 8.78 19.24
C GLY A 177 -11.02 7.40 19.87
N GLU A 178 -11.84 6.43 19.43
CA GLU A 178 -11.73 5.02 19.86
C GLU A 178 -10.33 4.48 19.55
N VAL A 179 -9.86 4.66 18.32
CA VAL A 179 -8.53 4.20 17.89
C VAL A 179 -7.40 4.89 18.66
N LEU A 180 -7.44 6.22 18.79
CA LEU A 180 -6.39 6.98 19.47
C LEU A 180 -6.31 6.71 20.98
N SER A 181 -7.40 6.24 21.60
CA SER A 181 -7.37 5.79 23.01
C SER A 181 -6.61 4.48 23.22
N GLY A 182 -6.45 3.68 22.15
CA GLY A 182 -5.67 2.44 22.12
C GLY A 182 -4.28 2.62 21.54
N LYS A 183 -3.63 1.51 21.18
CA LYS A 183 -2.31 1.47 20.53
C LYS A 183 -2.35 1.18 19.03
N ASP A 184 -3.49 0.70 18.54
CA ASP A 184 -3.65 0.28 17.15
C ASP A 184 -3.71 1.50 16.22
N ARG A 185 -2.98 1.46 15.10
CA ARG A 185 -2.81 2.59 14.16
C ARG A 185 -2.91 2.21 12.69
N VAL A 186 -3.01 0.92 12.35
CA VAL A 186 -2.93 0.46 10.97
C VAL A 186 -4.18 -0.32 10.60
N VAL A 187 -4.93 0.19 9.63
CA VAL A 187 -5.94 -0.59 8.91
C VAL A 187 -5.24 -1.31 7.76
N LEU A 188 -5.16 -2.63 7.84
CA LEU A 188 -4.57 -3.46 6.78
C LEU A 188 -5.67 -4.03 5.89
N TYR A 189 -5.65 -3.64 4.62
CA TYR A 189 -6.38 -4.30 3.54
C TYR A 189 -5.42 -5.15 2.71
N TYR A 190 -5.77 -6.41 2.44
CA TYR A 190 -4.96 -7.30 1.63
C TYR A 190 -5.81 -8.05 0.61
N ASP A 191 -5.68 -7.68 -0.66
CA ASP A 191 -6.34 -8.34 -1.79
C ASP A 191 -5.54 -9.58 -2.24
N GLY A 192 -6.26 -10.64 -2.62
CA GLY A 192 -5.68 -11.93 -3.01
C GLY A 192 -5.58 -12.95 -1.88
N SER A 193 -5.95 -12.59 -0.64
CA SER A 193 -6.06 -13.54 0.46
C SER A 193 -7.52 -13.70 0.88
N HIS A 194 -8.07 -14.91 0.75
CA HIS A 194 -9.23 -15.33 1.54
C HIS A 194 -8.76 -15.58 2.97
N SER A 195 -8.16 -14.56 3.59
CA SER A 195 -7.58 -14.71 4.92
C SER A 195 -8.66 -14.56 5.97
N GLU A 196 -8.69 -15.51 6.90
CA GLU A 196 -9.54 -15.48 8.09
C GLU A 196 -8.82 -14.77 9.27
N ARG A 197 -7.62 -14.21 9.04
CA ARG A 197 -6.90 -13.38 10.02
C ARG A 197 -7.77 -12.17 10.38
N ASP A 198 -8.02 -11.98 11.67
CA ASP A 198 -8.91 -10.94 12.20
C ASP A 198 -8.41 -9.51 11.95
N TYR A 199 -7.10 -9.31 11.77
CA TYR A 199 -6.49 -8.03 11.43
C TYR A 199 -6.49 -7.69 9.93
N VAL A 200 -6.96 -8.59 9.06
CA VAL A 200 -7.04 -8.34 7.61
C VAL A 200 -8.46 -7.91 7.22
N TRP A 201 -8.57 -6.68 6.74
CA TRP A 201 -9.78 -6.13 6.15
C TRP A 201 -9.86 -6.58 4.68
N ASN A 202 -11.02 -7.02 4.21
CA ASN A 202 -11.21 -7.52 2.83
C ASN A 202 -12.48 -6.96 2.19
N GLU A 203 -12.73 -7.29 0.91
CA GLU A 203 -13.83 -6.75 0.08
C GLU A 203 -15.22 -6.85 0.69
N ARG A 204 -15.44 -7.74 1.66
CA ARG A 204 -16.71 -7.83 2.40
C ARG A 204 -16.97 -6.61 3.32
N TYR A 205 -15.96 -5.77 3.54
CA TYR A 205 -15.94 -4.68 4.52
C TYR A 205 -15.44 -3.35 3.95
N LEU A 206 -14.52 -3.40 2.99
CA LEU A 206 -14.03 -2.24 2.25
C LEU A 206 -14.19 -2.54 0.76
N HIS A 207 -15.17 -1.90 0.11
CA HIS A 207 -15.29 -1.94 -1.34
C HIS A 207 -14.25 -1.00 -1.94
N ASP A 208 -13.31 -1.56 -2.69
CA ASP A 208 -12.42 -0.75 -3.51
C ASP A 208 -13.19 -0.27 -4.77
N GLY A 209 -13.77 0.93 -4.67
CA GLY A 209 -14.46 1.56 -5.80
C GLY A 209 -13.53 2.15 -6.86
N TRP A 210 -12.21 2.19 -6.59
CA TRP A 210 -11.26 2.92 -7.43
C TRP A 210 -10.53 2.03 -8.45
N THR A 211 -10.50 0.70 -8.28
CA THR A 211 -9.60 -0.16 -9.08
C THR A 211 -10.29 -1.15 -10.03
N THR A 212 -11.63 -1.24 -10.02
CA THR A 212 -12.40 -2.10 -10.95
C THR A 212 -13.16 -1.31 -12.02
N THR A 213 -12.54 -0.28 -12.62
CA THR A 213 -13.08 0.35 -13.84
C THR A 213 -12.26 -0.06 -15.06
N THR A 214 -12.30 -1.36 -15.41
CA THR A 214 -12.08 -1.78 -16.80
C THR A 214 -13.34 -1.56 -17.66
N ILE A 215 -14.45 -1.14 -17.06
CA ILE A 215 -15.70 -0.82 -17.74
C ILE A 215 -15.92 0.71 -17.69
N VAL A 216 -15.55 1.38 -18.79
CA VAL A 216 -15.69 2.84 -18.99
C VAL A 216 -17.11 3.38 -18.72
N ASN A 217 -18.13 2.51 -18.71
CA ASN A 217 -19.55 2.88 -18.65
C ASN A 217 -20.23 2.80 -17.27
N LYS A 218 -19.50 2.56 -16.18
CA LYS A 218 -20.08 2.69 -14.82
C LYS A 218 -19.42 3.82 -14.04
N LYS A 219 -19.65 5.05 -14.50
CA LYS A 219 -19.62 6.20 -13.60
C LYS A 219 -20.92 6.18 -12.79
N LEU A 220 -20.76 5.87 -11.50
CA LEU A 220 -21.59 6.27 -10.35
C LEU A 220 -23.00 6.82 -10.72
N ALA A 221 -24.00 5.96 -10.59
CA ALA A 221 -25.35 6.37 -10.24
C ALA A 221 -25.51 6.21 -8.72
#